data_AF-J2K034-F1
#
_entry.id   AF-J2K034-F1
#
_cell.length_a   1.000
_cell.length_b   1.000
_cell.length_c   1.000
_cell.angle_alpha   90.00
_cell.angle_beta   90.00
_cell.angle_gamma   90.00
#
_symmetry.space_group_name_H-M   'P 1'
#
loop_
_entity.id
_entity.type
_entity.pdbx_description
1 polymer ?
#
loop_
_entity_poly.entity_id
_entity_poly.type
_entity_poly.pdbx_seq_one_letter_code
_entity_poly.pdbx_strand_id
1 'polypeptide(L)'
;MPLNLTTSDIINIYEGKSARMTWYGAILYGPVHMFLIHKITLQLGNRNYIKNVILELISITIVTFIIFYFNIHFLIYHIIVMVLAEFLMAFFAVWTVHHDTEESPEYARTQRKEWKNRITFSMFYHLEHHLFPAVPTIKLPELARRIDNIFPNIEKKQTF
;
A
#
# COMPACT_ATOMS: atom_id res chain seq x y z
N MET A 1 -22.17 10.63 -15.70
CA MET A 1 -21.38 10.01 -16.79
C MET A 1 -20.41 9.02 -16.14
N PRO A 2 -20.53 7.71 -16.35
CA PRO A 2 -19.55 6.77 -15.79
C PRO A 2 -18.22 7.02 -16.52
N LEU A 3 -17.14 7.23 -15.75
CA LEU A 3 -15.81 7.19 -16.35
C LEU A 3 -15.56 5.74 -16.80
N ASN A 4 -15.36 5.52 -18.10
CA ASN A 4 -14.86 4.27 -18.63
C ASN A 4 -13.39 4.12 -18.22
N LEU A 5 -13.15 3.65 -17.00
CA LEU A 5 -11.82 3.32 -16.50
C LEU A 5 -11.36 2.02 -17.16
N THR A 6 -10.24 2.08 -17.87
CA THR A 6 -9.57 0.94 -18.50
C THR A 6 -8.74 0.16 -17.49
N THR A 7 -8.35 -1.08 -17.81
CA THR A 7 -7.43 -1.88 -16.97
C THR A 7 -6.12 -1.14 -16.71
N SER A 8 -5.64 -0.35 -17.67
CA SER A 8 -4.48 0.53 -17.51
C SER A 8 -4.71 1.66 -16.50
N ASP A 9 -5.94 2.18 -16.38
CA ASP A 9 -6.27 3.19 -15.37
C ASP A 9 -6.23 2.61 -13.96
N ILE A 10 -6.63 1.34 -13.79
CA ILE A 10 -6.58 0.63 -12.51
C ILE A 10 -5.13 0.41 -12.07
N ILE A 11 -4.28 -0.11 -12.95
CA ILE A 11 -2.85 -0.36 -12.67
C ILE A 11 -2.12 0.96 -12.38
N ASN A 12 -2.37 2.00 -13.18
CA ASN A 12 -1.79 3.32 -12.94
C ASN A 12 -2.17 3.89 -11.57
N ILE A 13 -3.33 3.54 -11.01
CA ILE A 13 -3.78 4.06 -9.72
C ILE A 13 -3.21 3.26 -8.55
N TYR A 14 -3.16 1.94 -8.66
CA TYR A 14 -2.67 1.06 -7.61
C TYR A 14 -1.14 1.02 -7.51
N GLU A 15 -0.42 1.07 -8.63
CA GLU A 15 1.04 0.84 -8.65
C GLU A 15 1.85 2.01 -9.24
N GLY A 16 1.26 2.84 -10.12
CA GLY A 16 2.06 3.69 -11.00
C GLY A 16 2.06 5.20 -10.72
N LYS A 17 0.95 5.79 -10.25
CA LYS A 17 0.80 7.25 -10.32
C LYS A 17 1.66 7.98 -9.30
N SER A 18 1.65 7.55 -8.04
CA SER A 18 2.52 8.14 -7.04
C SER A 18 3.98 7.77 -7.25
N ALA A 19 4.29 6.61 -7.84
CA ALA A 19 5.66 6.19 -8.16
C ALA A 19 6.41 7.21 -9.03
N ARG A 20 5.70 7.86 -9.97
CA ARG A 20 6.23 8.91 -10.88
C ARG A 20 6.33 10.30 -10.27
N MET A 21 5.85 10.48 -9.04
CA MET A 21 5.88 11.79 -8.38
C MET A 21 7.21 12.03 -7.67
N THR A 22 7.45 13.28 -7.28
CA THR A 22 8.45 13.58 -6.25
C THR A 22 8.02 12.96 -4.91
N TRP A 23 8.97 12.74 -4.00
CA TRP A 23 8.70 12.21 -2.66
C TRP A 23 7.63 13.01 -1.91
N TYR A 24 7.69 14.35 -1.99
CA TYR A 24 6.69 15.23 -1.36
C TYR A 24 5.35 15.21 -2.10
N GLY A 25 5.37 15.03 -3.42
CA GLY A 25 4.17 14.85 -4.23
C GLY A 25 3.42 13.59 -3.82
N ALA A 26 4.12 12.49 -3.57
CA ALA A 26 3.53 11.24 -3.10
C ALA A 26 2.89 11.37 -1.70
N ILE A 27 3.51 12.13 -0.78
CA ILE A 27 2.93 12.44 0.54
C ILE A 27 1.64 13.25 0.38
N LEU A 28 1.67 14.34 -0.39
CA LEU A 28 0.49 15.18 -0.62
C LEU A 28 -0.62 14.45 -1.39
N TYR A 29 -0.26 13.45 -2.20
CA TYR A 29 -1.20 12.63 -2.94
C TYR A 29 -1.87 11.55 -2.10
N GLY A 30 -1.32 11.18 -0.94
CA GLY A 30 -1.85 10.11 -0.11
C GLY A 30 -3.33 10.20 0.26
N PRO A 31 -3.86 11.37 0.70
CA PRO A 31 -5.29 11.54 0.92
C PRO A 31 -6.12 11.24 -0.35
N VAL A 32 -5.64 11.69 -1.51
CA VAL A 32 -6.32 11.44 -2.80
C VAL A 32 -6.29 9.96 -3.16
N HIS A 33 -5.15 9.28 -2.94
CA HIS A 33 -5.00 7.85 -3.18
C HIS A 33 -5.99 7.04 -2.35
N MET A 34 -6.13 7.35 -1.05
CA MET A 34 -7.09 6.71 -0.15
C MET A 34 -8.54 6.79 -0.66
N PHE A 35 -9.01 7.96 -1.10
CA PHE A 35 -10.38 8.06 -1.64
C PHE A 35 -10.52 7.37 -3.00
N LEU A 36 -9.46 7.35 -3.80
CA LEU A 36 -9.49 6.80 -5.15
C LEU A 36 -9.61 5.26 -5.14
N ILE A 37 -8.93 4.56 -4.23
CA ILE A 37 -9.04 3.10 -4.10
C ILE A 37 -10.47 2.67 -3.74
N HIS A 38 -11.12 3.40 -2.85
CA HIS A 38 -12.52 3.16 -2.47
C HIS A 38 -13.45 3.43 -3.65
N LYS A 39 -13.28 4.58 -4.33
CA LYS A 39 -14.08 4.94 -5.50
C LYS A 39 -13.99 3.87 -6.59
N ILE A 40 -12.79 3.39 -6.92
CA ILE A 40 -12.59 2.36 -7.95
C ILE A 40 -13.22 1.05 -7.54
N THR A 41 -13.04 0.64 -6.28
CA THR A 41 -13.62 -0.61 -5.78
C THR A 41 -15.15 -0.56 -5.83
N LEU A 42 -15.76 0.59 -5.54
CA LEU A 42 -17.21 0.79 -5.65
C LEU A 42 -17.71 0.84 -7.10
N GLN A 43 -16.87 1.24 -8.05
CA GLN A 43 -17.22 1.33 -9.47
C GLN A 43 -17.02 0.02 -10.25
N LEU A 44 -15.92 -0.68 -9.96
CA LEU A 44 -15.42 -1.81 -10.78
C LEU A 44 -15.33 -3.13 -9.99
N GLY A 45 -15.43 -3.09 -8.66
CA GLY A 45 -15.37 -4.27 -7.82
C GLY A 45 -16.54 -5.21 -8.08
N ASN A 46 -16.34 -6.51 -7.83
CA ASN A 46 -17.46 -7.45 -7.83
C ASN A 46 -18.39 -7.18 -6.64
N ARG A 47 -19.58 -7.81 -6.65
CA ARG A 47 -20.60 -7.60 -5.62
C ARG A 47 -20.10 -7.88 -4.19
N ASN A 48 -19.19 -8.85 -4.02
CA ASN A 48 -18.63 -9.17 -2.71
C ASN A 48 -17.66 -8.08 -2.24
N TYR A 49 -16.76 -7.61 -3.11
CA TYR A 49 -15.85 -6.52 -2.80
C TYR A 49 -16.61 -5.23 -2.46
N ILE A 50 -17.59 -4.85 -3.27
CA ILE A 50 -18.43 -3.66 -3.01
C ILE A 50 -19.12 -3.79 -1.65
N LYS A 51 -19.74 -4.95 -1.36
CA LYS A 51 -20.40 -5.20 -0.08
C LYS A 51 -19.42 -5.07 1.09
N ASN A 52 -18.22 -5.63 0.96
CA ASN A 52 -17.20 -5.58 2.01
C ASN A 52 -16.73 -4.15 2.27
N VAL A 53 -16.43 -3.38 1.21
CA VAL A 53 -16.04 -1.97 1.36
C VAL A 53 -17.15 -1.14 2.00
N ILE A 54 -18.42 -1.34 1.62
CA ILE A 54 -19.55 -0.64 2.25
C ILE A 54 -19.66 -1.02 3.74
N LEU A 55 -19.55 -2.31 4.07
CA LEU A 55 -19.58 -2.77 5.46
C LEU A 55 -18.42 -2.19 6.28
N GLU A 56 -17.22 -2.14 5.72
CA GLU A 56 -16.04 -1.56 6.35
C GLU A 56 -16.25 -0.07 6.63
N LEU A 57 -16.67 0.72 5.63
CA LEU A 57 -16.92 2.16 5.77
C LEU A 57 -18.01 2.45 6.82
N ILE A 58 -19.11 1.68 6.81
CA ILE A 58 -20.17 1.81 7.82
C ILE A 58 -19.62 1.47 9.20
N SER A 59 -18.85 0.40 9.33
CA SER A 59 -18.30 -0.04 10.62
C SER A 59 -17.34 1.01 11.21
N ILE A 60 -16.44 1.54 10.38
CA ILE A 60 -15.51 2.62 10.78
C ILE A 60 -16.31 3.86 11.19
N THR A 61 -17.35 4.22 10.44
CA THR A 61 -18.20 5.38 10.74
C THR A 61 -18.91 5.22 12.09
N ILE A 62 -19.52 4.06 12.35
CA ILE A 62 -20.22 3.77 13.62
C ILE A 62 -19.25 3.82 14.79
N VAL A 63 -18.10 3.13 14.68
CA VAL A 63 -17.09 3.10 15.75
C VAL A 63 -16.54 4.51 16.02
N THR A 64 -16.21 5.26 14.96
CA THR A 64 -15.76 6.65 15.08
C THR A 64 -16.82 7.50 15.76
N PHE A 65 -18.08 7.43 15.32
CA PHE A 65 -19.18 8.16 15.93
C PHE A 65 -19.33 7.86 17.42
N ILE A 66 -19.31 6.58 17.82
CA ILE A 66 -19.37 6.17 19.23
C ILE A 66 -18.21 6.77 20.03
N ILE A 67 -16.98 6.69 19.52
CA ILE A 67 -15.78 7.21 20.19
C ILE A 67 -15.87 8.71 20.43
N PHE A 68 -16.32 9.48 19.42
CA PHE A 68 -16.50 10.92 19.54
C PHE A 68 -17.69 11.29 20.42
N TYR A 69 -18.82 10.57 20.30
CA TYR A 69 -20.01 10.81 21.12
C TYR A 69 -19.71 10.65 22.62
N PHE A 70 -18.98 9.60 23.00
CA PHE A 70 -18.56 9.37 24.39
C PHE A 70 -17.26 10.10 24.78
N ASN A 71 -16.67 10.91 23.88
CA ASN A 71 -15.44 11.66 24.12
C ASN A 71 -14.28 10.81 24.65
N ILE A 72 -14.06 9.62 24.08
CA ILE A 72 -12.98 8.73 24.53
C ILE A 72 -11.64 9.25 23.98
N HIS A 73 -11.02 10.18 24.69
CA HIS A 73 -9.86 10.96 24.21
C HIS A 73 -8.68 10.13 23.71
N PHE A 74 -8.36 9.02 24.40
CA PHE A 74 -7.29 8.12 23.95
C PHE A 74 -7.57 7.55 22.55
N LEU A 75 -8.81 7.15 22.28
CA LEU A 75 -9.20 6.60 20.98
C LEU A 75 -9.33 7.70 19.91
N ILE A 76 -9.72 8.91 20.29
CA ILE A 76 -9.70 10.07 19.37
C ILE A 76 -8.26 10.34 18.91
N TYR A 77 -7.29 10.38 19.85
CA TYR A 77 -5.89 10.51 19.51
C TYR A 77 -5.42 9.39 18.57
N HIS A 78 -5.79 8.14 18.88
CA HIS A 78 -5.46 7.00 18.04
C HIS A 78 -6.02 7.12 16.61
N ILE A 79 -7.29 7.52 16.45
CA ILE A 79 -7.91 7.77 15.14
C ILE A 79 -7.14 8.82 14.36
N ILE A 80 -6.75 9.94 14.99
CA ILE A 80 -5.98 10.99 14.33
C ILE A 80 -4.64 10.45 13.82
N VAL A 81 -3.91 9.68 14.65
CA VAL A 81 -2.64 9.06 14.24
C VAL A 81 -2.84 8.07 13.08
N MET A 82 -3.90 7.25 13.13
CA MET A 82 -4.21 6.30 12.05
C MET A 82 -4.56 7.01 10.73
N VAL A 83 -5.34 8.10 10.76
CA VAL A 83 -5.65 8.89 9.57
C VAL A 83 -4.38 9.52 8.97
N LEU A 84 -3.50 10.05 9.82
CA LEU A 84 -2.22 10.60 9.35
C LEU A 84 -1.32 9.52 8.75
N ALA A 85 -1.27 8.33 9.35
CA ALA A 85 -0.53 7.19 8.81
C ALA A 85 -1.10 6.71 7.47
N GLU A 86 -2.42 6.66 7.34
CA GLU A 86 -3.14 6.31 6.11
C GLU A 86 -2.81 7.30 4.97
N PHE A 87 -2.69 8.59 5.27
CA PHE A 87 -2.24 9.59 4.31
C PHE A 87 -0.79 9.42 3.86
N LEU A 88 0.02 8.62 4.55
CA LEU A 88 1.38 8.28 4.12
C LEU A 88 1.44 6.98 3.31
N MET A 89 0.31 6.28 3.12
CA MET A 89 0.27 5.02 2.38
C MET A 89 0.83 5.15 0.97
N ALA A 90 0.42 6.17 0.20
CA ALA A 90 0.92 6.36 -1.17
C ALA A 90 2.44 6.59 -1.23
N PHE A 91 3.03 7.14 -0.16
CA PHE A 91 4.46 7.31 -0.03
C PHE A 91 5.15 5.97 0.28
N PHE A 92 4.75 5.27 1.35
CA PHE A 92 5.45 4.06 1.81
C PHE A 92 5.12 2.78 1.04
N ALA A 93 3.89 2.62 0.57
CA ALA A 93 3.43 1.40 -0.12
C ALA A 93 3.63 1.47 -1.63
N VAL A 94 3.82 2.67 -2.20
CA VAL A 94 3.98 2.85 -3.64
C VAL A 94 5.26 3.61 -3.97
N TRP A 95 5.40 4.89 -3.58
CA TRP A 95 6.55 5.70 -4.00
C TRP A 95 7.88 5.08 -3.57
N THR A 96 8.08 4.74 -2.29
CA THR A 96 9.38 4.25 -1.79
C THR A 96 9.84 2.96 -2.48
N VAL A 97 8.90 2.13 -2.93
CA VAL A 97 9.18 0.81 -3.49
C VAL A 97 9.13 0.77 -5.02
N HIS A 98 8.54 1.78 -5.69
CA HIS A 98 8.36 1.81 -7.14
C HIS A 98 8.89 3.08 -7.86
N HIS A 99 9.41 4.11 -7.17
CA HIS A 99 10.03 5.24 -7.88
C HIS A 99 11.21 4.76 -8.77
N ASP A 100 11.47 5.31 -9.94
CA ASP A 100 12.55 4.85 -10.85
C ASP A 100 12.47 3.36 -11.27
N THR A 101 11.30 2.72 -11.14
CA THR A 101 11.02 1.38 -11.68
C THR A 101 9.86 1.43 -12.67
N GLU A 102 9.60 2.58 -13.30
CA GLU A 102 8.39 2.75 -14.13
C GLU A 102 8.45 2.00 -15.45
N GLU A 103 9.65 1.80 -15.98
CA GLU A 103 9.88 1.01 -17.21
C GLU A 103 9.82 -0.50 -16.95
N SER A 104 9.89 -0.94 -15.68
CA SER A 104 9.79 -2.34 -15.30
C SER A 104 9.14 -2.47 -13.91
N PRO A 105 7.81 -2.25 -13.80
CA PRO A 105 7.08 -2.23 -12.53
C PRO A 105 7.22 -3.50 -11.70
N GLU A 106 7.42 -4.63 -12.37
CA GLU A 106 7.66 -5.95 -11.78
C GLU A 106 9.00 -6.04 -11.01
N TYR A 107 9.94 -5.14 -11.28
CA TYR A 107 11.22 -5.03 -10.57
C TYR A 107 11.17 -3.94 -9.49
N ALA A 108 10.22 -4.11 -8.56
CA ALA A 108 10.13 -3.30 -7.35
C ALA A 108 11.45 -3.29 -6.57
N ARG A 109 11.67 -2.22 -5.80
CA ARG A 109 12.78 -2.17 -4.85
C ARG A 109 12.59 -3.15 -3.70
N THR A 110 13.69 -3.62 -3.13
CA THR A 110 13.67 -4.50 -1.94
C THR A 110 14.74 -4.10 -0.93
N GLN A 111 14.57 -4.48 0.33
CA GLN A 111 15.49 -4.19 1.43
C GLN A 111 15.88 -5.47 2.17
N ARG A 112 17.17 -5.61 2.51
CA ARG A 112 17.71 -6.79 3.22
C ARG A 112 17.99 -6.55 4.70
N LYS A 113 18.02 -5.28 5.15
CA LYS A 113 18.29 -4.94 6.56
C LYS A 113 17.13 -5.38 7.47
N GLU A 114 17.39 -6.36 8.33
CA GLU A 114 16.39 -6.98 9.20
C GLU A 114 15.64 -5.99 10.09
N TRP A 115 16.32 -4.98 10.65
CA TRP A 115 15.65 -4.00 11.52
C TRP A 115 14.65 -3.12 10.76
N LYS A 116 14.98 -2.72 9.52
CA LYS A 116 14.09 -1.93 8.65
C LYS A 116 12.86 -2.76 8.31
N ASN A 117 13.06 -4.05 8.00
CA ASN A 117 11.96 -4.94 7.68
C ASN A 117 11.12 -5.30 8.90
N ARG A 118 11.70 -5.34 10.10
CA ARG A 118 10.93 -5.58 11.34
C ARG A 118 9.97 -4.43 11.63
N ILE A 119 10.41 -3.18 11.46
CA ILE A 119 9.55 -2.00 11.68
C ILE A 119 8.48 -1.83 10.59
N THR A 120 8.72 -2.34 9.38
CA THR A 120 7.77 -2.26 8.27
C THR A 120 6.98 -3.55 8.06
N PHE A 121 6.96 -4.44 9.05
CA PHE A 121 6.25 -5.72 8.98
C PHE A 121 6.60 -6.55 7.73
N SER A 122 7.87 -6.49 7.31
CA SER A 122 8.44 -7.14 6.13
C SER A 122 7.90 -6.64 4.78
N MET A 123 7.18 -5.51 4.75
CA MET A 123 6.62 -4.95 3.51
C MET A 123 7.69 -4.43 2.53
N PHE A 124 8.91 -4.15 2.98
CA PHE A 124 10.01 -3.76 2.07
C PHE A 124 10.73 -4.93 1.41
N TYR A 125 10.30 -6.17 1.66
CA TYR A 125 10.56 -7.28 0.73
C TYR A 125 9.59 -7.22 -0.45
N HIS A 126 9.47 -6.05 -1.09
CA HIS A 126 8.42 -5.75 -2.06
C HIS A 126 8.66 -6.47 -3.38
N LEU A 127 9.91 -6.61 -3.81
CA LEU A 127 10.28 -7.46 -4.95
C LEU A 127 9.83 -8.91 -4.72
N GLU A 128 10.08 -9.46 -3.53
CA GLU A 128 9.69 -10.82 -3.19
C GLU A 128 8.18 -11.00 -3.18
N HIS A 129 7.45 -9.99 -2.71
CA HIS A 129 5.99 -9.95 -2.75
C HIS A 129 5.48 -9.97 -4.20
N HIS A 130 6.07 -9.19 -5.11
CA HIS A 130 5.71 -9.19 -6.53
C HIS A 130 6.06 -10.50 -7.25
N LEU A 131 7.23 -11.08 -6.97
CA LEU A 131 7.64 -12.36 -7.55
C LEU A 131 6.79 -13.53 -7.07
N PHE A 132 6.34 -13.49 -5.81
CA PHE A 132 5.60 -14.57 -5.16
C PHE A 132 4.43 -14.04 -4.32
N PRO A 133 3.36 -13.48 -4.94
CA PRO A 133 2.28 -12.79 -4.23
C PRO A 133 1.46 -13.69 -3.31
N ALA A 134 1.51 -15.01 -3.54
CA ALA A 134 0.87 -16.00 -2.68
C ALA A 134 1.65 -16.29 -1.37
N VAL A 135 2.90 -15.81 -1.25
CA VAL A 135 3.71 -16.02 -0.04
C VAL A 135 3.34 -14.95 0.99
N PRO A 136 2.93 -15.34 2.21
CA PRO A 136 2.54 -14.37 3.22
C PRO A 136 3.75 -13.52 3.65
N THR A 137 3.51 -12.25 4.00
CA THR A 137 4.53 -11.26 4.36
C THR A 137 5.50 -11.74 5.45
N ILE A 138 4.99 -12.50 6.44
CA ILE A 138 5.80 -13.11 7.51
C ILE A 138 6.87 -14.10 7.00
N LYS A 139 6.68 -14.66 5.80
CA LYS A 139 7.61 -15.60 5.14
C LYS A 139 8.51 -14.95 4.09
N LEU A 140 8.34 -13.66 3.80
CA LEU A 140 9.19 -12.95 2.85
C LEU A 140 10.68 -12.90 3.24
N PRO A 141 11.07 -12.79 4.53
CA PRO A 141 12.49 -12.89 4.91
C PRO A 141 13.09 -14.25 4.55
N GLU A 142 12.31 -15.33 4.74
CA GLU A 142 12.72 -16.69 4.39
C GLU A 142 12.84 -16.86 2.87
N LEU A 143 11.88 -16.32 2.11
CA LEU A 143 11.89 -16.30 0.66
C LEU A 143 13.09 -15.53 0.11
N ALA A 144 13.37 -14.34 0.64
CA ALA A 144 14.53 -13.52 0.27
C ALA A 144 15.83 -14.30 0.46
N ARG A 145 16.00 -14.99 1.60
CA ARG A 145 17.17 -15.85 1.85
C ARG A 145 17.29 -16.99 0.83
N ARG A 146 16.18 -17.62 0.44
CA ARG A 146 16.18 -18.70 -0.57
C ARG A 146 16.56 -18.17 -1.96
N ILE A 147 16.03 -17.01 -2.36
CA ILE A 147 16.39 -16.35 -3.62
C ILE A 147 17.87 -16.00 -3.64
N ASP A 148 18.38 -15.39 -2.56
CA ASP A 148 19.78 -14.97 -2.46
C ASP A 148 20.75 -16.16 -2.50
N ASN A 149 20.35 -17.32 -1.99
CA ASN A 149 21.14 -18.55 -2.07
C ASN A 149 21.21 -19.13 -3.49
N ILE A 150 20.13 -19.02 -4.28
CA ILE A 150 20.06 -19.55 -5.64
C ILE A 150 20.66 -18.56 -6.65
N PHE A 151 20.45 -17.25 -6.42
CA PHE A 151 20.87 -16.15 -7.28
C PHE A 151 21.65 -15.10 -6.49
N PRO A 152 22.90 -15.40 -6.08
CA PRO A 152 23.69 -14.50 -5.24
C PRO A 152 24.02 -13.17 -5.95
N ASN A 153 24.06 -13.17 -7.28
CA ASN A 153 24.43 -12.02 -8.10
C ASN A 153 23.24 -11.26 -8.69
N ILE A 154 22.01 -11.52 -8.23
CA ILE A 154 20.84 -10.78 -8.72
C ILE A 154 20.96 -9.30 -8.34
N GLU A 155 20.87 -8.42 -9.34
CA GLU A 155 20.87 -6.98 -9.11
C GLU A 155 19.56 -6.57 -8.43
N LYS A 156 19.67 -5.86 -7.30
CA LYS A 156 18.53 -5.45 -6.49
C LYS A 156 18.57 -3.94 -6.31
N LYS A 157 17.51 -3.26 -6.71
CA LYS A 157 17.31 -1.85 -6.35
C LYS A 157 16.92 -1.78 -4.87
N GLN A 158 17.71 -1.05 -4.08
CA GLN A 158 17.51 -0.96 -2.63
C GLN A 158 16.48 0.10 -2.26
N THR A 159 15.55 -0.25 -1.38
CA THR A 159 14.68 0.71 -0.70
C THR A 159 15.46 1.37 0.45
N PHE A 160 16.14 2.51 0.17
CA PHE A 160 16.87 3.42 1.08
C PHE A 160 17.83 2.83 2.13
#